data_AF-A0A8D8R4N5-F1
#
_entry.id   AF-A0A8D8R4N5-F1
#
_cell.length_a   1.000
_cell.length_b   1.000
_cell.length_c   1.000
_cell.angle_alpha   90.00
_cell.angle_beta   90.00
_cell.angle_gamma   90.00
#
_symmetry.space_group_name_H-M   'P 1'
#
loop_
_entity.id
_entity.type
_entity.pdbx_description
1 polymer ?
#
loop_
_entity_poly.entity_id
_entity_poly.type
_entity_poly.pdbx_seq_one_letter_code
_entity_poly.pdbx_strand_id
1 'polypeptide(L)'
;MNSTRSQTTCAIFGNPSTLKDTVLPTYADVMRYCQKSIQTCDKLPIVEFQKIETTLPLIDKEDLSSDQKYLLDMVIAITTGDCPTTLANRNPGILCHSRWLTTANRILRLYVSTEKPTKELELMVTYVMKVYAPSWFEIKKTPKVTFGARHLHSMIKKSLFLPEKYKCVVFDAIQRNSYYAHSENVLLAMLEDDRPHIRELGLRRILKARSNESPTQEIRQFDLPALNFKGEEYFNMISWEKPLEPPATLKLSTEEIKRLIENGSELLDVIKLPCHTQAVERHIKMVTEASAAVCGEKARDGFIRSRQESRKRWLEIFP
;
A
#
# COMPACT_ATOMS: atom_id res chain seq x y z
N MET A 1 -12.15 27.63 -8.02
CA MET A 1 -11.62 26.73 -6.96
C MET A 1 -12.65 26.69 -5.85
N ASN A 2 -13.59 25.74 -5.89
CA ASN A 2 -14.65 25.64 -4.90
C ASN A 2 -14.20 24.77 -3.72
N SER A 3 -14.44 25.33 -2.54
CA SER A 3 -14.18 24.81 -1.20
C SER A 3 -14.77 23.42 -0.99
N THR A 4 -13.91 22.41 -0.89
CA THR A 4 -14.22 21.08 -0.33
C THR A 4 -13.85 20.97 1.16
N ARG A 5 -13.43 22.06 1.81
CA ARG A 5 -12.81 22.03 3.15
C ARG A 5 -13.73 22.40 4.32
N SER A 6 -14.98 22.76 4.10
CA SER A 6 -15.81 23.40 5.14
C SER A 6 -16.64 22.45 6.01
N GLN A 7 -16.52 21.12 5.92
CA GLN A 7 -17.48 20.21 6.59
C GLN A 7 -16.90 18.99 7.32
N THR A 8 -15.60 18.95 7.62
CA THR A 8 -15.02 17.82 8.38
C THR A 8 -14.51 18.25 9.75
N THR A 9 -15.25 17.90 10.80
CA THR A 9 -14.77 17.91 12.19
C THR A 9 -13.78 16.76 12.39
N CYS A 10 -12.52 17.05 12.68
CA CYS A 10 -11.52 16.02 12.98
C CYS A 10 -11.58 15.68 14.47
N ALA A 11 -11.91 14.43 14.80
CA ALA A 11 -12.03 13.99 16.18
C ALA A 11 -10.67 13.81 16.92
N ILE A 12 -9.56 14.27 16.34
CA ILE A 12 -8.25 14.46 17.03
C ILE A 12 -8.04 15.94 17.36
N PHE A 13 -8.59 16.88 16.58
CA PHE A 13 -8.30 18.32 16.68
C PHE A 13 -9.51 19.20 17.03
N GLY A 14 -10.71 18.63 17.16
CA GLY A 14 -11.92 19.35 17.61
C GLY A 14 -12.72 20.03 16.48
N ASN A 15 -13.54 21.02 16.87
CA ASN A 15 -14.40 21.78 15.95
C ASN A 15 -13.55 22.76 15.12
N PRO A 16 -13.70 22.82 13.77
CA PRO A 16 -12.97 23.76 12.93
C PRO A 16 -13.03 25.22 13.37
N SER A 17 -14.09 25.64 14.09
CA SER A 17 -14.22 27.00 14.61
C SER A 17 -13.24 27.36 15.73
N THR A 18 -12.56 26.39 16.36
CA THR A 18 -11.52 26.64 17.38
C THR A 18 -10.12 26.75 16.79
N LEU A 19 -9.93 26.42 15.50
CA LEU A 19 -8.66 26.49 14.79
C LEU A 19 -8.61 27.78 13.97
N LYS A 20 -8.50 28.92 14.67
CA LYS A 20 -8.82 30.22 14.05
C LYS A 20 -7.85 30.68 12.96
N ASP A 21 -6.64 30.12 12.83
CA ASP A 21 -5.66 30.59 11.83
C ASP A 21 -4.66 29.54 11.29
N THR A 22 -4.90 28.23 11.42
CA THR A 22 -3.94 27.24 10.93
C THR A 22 -4.59 26.01 10.28
N VAL A 23 -4.08 25.74 9.08
CA VAL A 23 -4.29 24.60 8.19
C VAL A 23 -4.48 23.28 8.98
N LEU A 24 -5.39 22.41 8.52
CA LEU A 24 -5.46 21.01 8.99
C LEU A 24 -4.04 20.43 9.12
N PRO A 25 -3.66 19.85 10.28
CA PRO A 25 -2.30 19.40 10.51
C PRO A 25 -1.89 18.42 9.42
N THR A 26 -0.80 18.77 8.74
CA THR A 26 -0.18 17.94 7.72
C THR A 26 0.38 16.66 8.34
N TYR A 27 0.72 15.66 7.52
CA TYR A 27 1.50 14.51 8.00
C TYR A 27 2.75 14.96 8.77
N ALA A 28 3.37 16.07 8.38
CA ALA A 28 4.50 16.64 9.08
C ALA A 28 4.13 17.16 10.48
N ASP A 29 2.92 17.70 10.69
CA ASP A 29 2.46 18.19 12.00
C ASP A 29 2.09 17.06 12.95
N VAL A 30 1.44 16.00 12.44
CA VAL A 30 1.18 14.76 13.22
C VAL A 30 2.50 14.07 13.56
N MET A 31 3.41 13.96 12.58
CA MET A 31 4.73 13.40 12.82
C MET A 31 5.53 14.27 13.78
N ARG A 32 5.42 15.60 13.78
CA ARG A 32 6.10 16.51 14.71
C ARG A 32 5.63 16.30 16.16
N TYR A 33 4.34 16.00 16.37
CA TYR A 33 3.78 15.68 17.68
C TYR A 33 4.20 14.28 18.19
N CYS A 34 4.10 13.25 17.33
CA CYS A 34 4.54 11.89 17.68
C CYS A 34 6.07 11.71 17.63
N GLN A 35 6.81 12.63 17.01
CA GLN A 35 8.26 12.49 16.70
C GLN A 35 9.10 12.34 17.93
N LYS A 36 8.88 13.13 18.99
CA LYS A 36 9.81 13.16 20.13
C LYS A 36 9.93 11.77 20.77
N SER A 37 8.80 11.09 21.01
CA SER A 37 8.81 9.76 21.63
C SER A 37 9.29 8.67 20.66
N ILE A 38 8.93 8.75 19.37
CA ILE A 38 9.32 7.76 18.35
C ILE A 38 10.81 7.91 17.95
N GLN A 39 11.39 9.12 18.06
CA GLN A 39 12.79 9.39 17.75
C GLN A 39 13.75 8.79 18.78
N THR A 40 13.34 8.72 20.05
CA THR A 40 14.17 8.27 21.17
C THR A 40 13.74 6.91 21.73
N CYS A 41 12.78 6.24 21.10
CA CYS A 41 12.22 4.97 21.58
C CYS A 41 13.29 3.87 21.73
N ASP A 42 14.35 3.90 20.92
CA ASP A 42 15.47 2.95 20.97
C ASP A 42 16.29 3.05 22.26
N LYS A 43 16.19 4.17 22.99
CA LYS A 43 16.89 4.40 24.26
C LYS A 43 16.09 3.95 25.48
N LEU A 44 14.83 3.59 25.31
CA LEU A 44 13.94 3.23 26.41
C LEU A 44 14.11 1.74 26.76
N PRO A 45 14.08 1.35 28.04
CA PRO A 45 14.11 -0.06 28.43
C PRO A 45 12.82 -0.77 27.99
N ILE A 46 12.89 -2.08 27.75
CA ILE A 46 11.69 -2.90 27.55
C ILE A 46 10.98 -3.04 28.89
N VAL A 47 9.66 -2.98 28.85
CA VAL A 47 8.77 -3.14 30.00
C VAL A 47 7.77 -4.27 29.73
N GLU A 48 6.95 -4.63 30.72
CA GLU A 48 5.85 -5.56 30.49
C GLU A 48 4.81 -4.90 29.54
N PHE A 49 4.34 -5.64 28.55
CA PHE A 49 3.37 -5.16 27.56
C PHE A 49 2.34 -6.23 27.22
N GLN A 50 1.17 -5.80 26.75
CA GLN A 50 0.10 -6.71 26.36
C GLN A 50 0.37 -7.33 24.98
N LYS A 51 0.03 -8.61 24.85
CA LYS A 51 0.12 -9.35 23.59
C LYS A 51 -0.92 -8.84 22.60
N ILE A 52 -0.55 -8.80 21.33
CA ILE A 52 -1.49 -8.51 20.24
C ILE A 52 -1.40 -9.65 19.25
N GLU A 53 -2.50 -10.39 19.11
CA GLU A 53 -2.58 -11.51 18.18
C GLU A 53 -2.53 -11.02 16.73
N THR A 54 -1.71 -11.70 15.93
CA THR A 54 -1.70 -11.58 14.48
C THR A 54 -1.20 -12.87 13.85
N THR A 55 -1.48 -13.02 12.56
CA THR A 55 -0.99 -14.14 11.75
C THR A 55 -0.14 -13.56 10.63
N LEU A 56 1.09 -14.06 10.52
CA LEU A 56 1.98 -13.74 9.42
C LEU A 56 2.10 -14.92 8.47
N PRO A 57 2.26 -14.68 7.16
CA PRO A 57 2.66 -15.73 6.26
C PRO A 57 4.03 -16.27 6.64
N LEU A 58 4.30 -17.55 6.32
CA LEU A 58 5.65 -18.09 6.39
C LEU A 58 6.54 -17.38 5.36
N ILE A 59 7.61 -16.72 5.84
CA ILE A 59 8.55 -15.93 5.06
C ILE A 59 9.96 -16.43 5.34
N ASP A 60 10.73 -16.60 4.27
CA ASP A 60 12.17 -16.79 4.38
C ASP A 60 12.83 -15.49 4.88
N LYS A 61 13.57 -15.59 5.98
CA LYS A 61 14.27 -14.44 6.56
C LYS A 61 15.47 -14.02 5.72
N GLU A 62 16.04 -14.89 4.88
CA GLU A 62 17.29 -14.62 4.17
C GLU A 62 17.16 -13.42 3.22
N ASP A 63 16.04 -13.34 2.49
CA ASP A 63 15.73 -12.28 1.51
C ASP A 63 15.29 -10.93 2.14
N LEU A 64 15.18 -10.87 3.47
CA LEU A 64 14.73 -9.66 4.16
C LEU A 64 15.89 -8.71 4.47
N SER A 65 15.64 -7.41 4.23
CA SER A 65 16.55 -6.35 4.70
C SER A 65 16.59 -6.28 6.24
N SER A 66 17.57 -5.58 6.80
CA SER A 66 17.67 -5.37 8.26
C SER A 66 16.39 -4.78 8.86
N ASP A 67 15.81 -3.78 8.21
CA ASP A 67 14.57 -3.12 8.68
C ASP A 67 13.35 -4.06 8.59
N GLN A 68 13.31 -4.95 7.60
CA GLN A 68 12.24 -5.93 7.42
C GLN A 68 12.36 -7.08 8.42
N LYS A 69 13.58 -7.55 8.69
CA LYS A 69 13.88 -8.52 9.75
C LYS A 69 13.47 -7.96 11.11
N TYR A 70 13.77 -6.67 11.35
CA TYR A 70 13.34 -5.99 12.56
C TYR A 70 11.82 -5.95 12.70
N LEU A 71 11.08 -5.58 11.64
CA LEU A 71 9.61 -5.61 11.65
C LEU A 71 9.09 -7.01 12.00
N LEU A 72 9.62 -8.04 11.33
CA LEU A 72 9.21 -9.43 11.53
C LEU A 72 9.44 -9.87 12.98
N ASP A 73 10.65 -9.67 13.50
CA ASP A 73 11.03 -10.09 14.84
C ASP A 73 10.23 -9.31 15.91
N MET A 74 9.94 -8.02 15.70
CA MET A 74 9.08 -7.22 16.60
C MET A 74 7.63 -7.70 16.60
N VAL A 75 7.07 -8.05 15.45
CA VAL A 75 5.72 -8.61 15.37
C VAL A 75 5.65 -9.95 16.11
N ILE A 76 6.66 -10.80 15.94
CA ILE A 76 6.76 -12.07 16.68
C ILE A 76 6.87 -11.81 18.19
N ALA A 77 7.70 -10.86 18.62
CA ALA A 77 7.86 -10.50 20.02
C ALA A 77 6.55 -10.02 20.66
N ILE A 78 5.81 -9.15 19.98
CA ILE A 78 4.52 -8.64 20.49
C ILE A 78 3.45 -9.74 20.51
N THR A 79 3.46 -10.63 19.52
CA THR A 79 2.51 -11.77 19.47
C THR A 79 2.77 -12.75 20.61
N THR A 80 4.03 -13.06 20.88
CA THR A 80 4.44 -14.01 21.92
C THR A 80 4.43 -13.41 23.32
N GLY A 81 4.51 -12.08 23.44
CA GLY A 81 4.63 -11.36 24.70
C GLY A 81 6.04 -11.35 25.27
N ASP A 82 7.04 -11.72 24.47
CA ASP A 82 8.44 -11.76 24.87
C ASP A 82 9.30 -10.99 23.86
N CYS A 83 10.00 -9.97 24.33
CA CYS A 83 10.91 -9.17 23.52
C CYS A 83 12.36 -9.37 24.01
N PRO A 84 13.15 -10.23 23.36
CA PRO A 84 14.52 -10.50 23.78
C PRO A 84 15.38 -9.24 23.82
N THR A 85 16.30 -9.16 24.79
CA THR A 85 17.24 -8.03 24.91
C THR A 85 18.07 -7.82 23.64
N THR A 86 18.39 -8.91 22.93
CA THR A 86 19.10 -8.86 21.64
C THR A 86 18.29 -8.16 20.55
N LEU A 87 16.96 -8.26 20.57
CA LEU A 87 16.07 -7.52 19.66
C LEU A 87 15.87 -6.07 20.14
N ALA A 88 15.70 -5.88 21.44
CA ALA A 88 15.52 -4.56 22.06
C ALA A 88 16.66 -3.58 21.77
N ASN A 89 17.90 -4.10 21.69
CA ASN A 89 19.12 -3.35 21.43
C ASN A 89 19.39 -3.11 19.93
N ARG A 90 18.62 -3.73 19.01
CA ARG A 90 18.77 -3.47 17.57
C ARG A 90 18.21 -2.09 17.24
N ASN A 91 18.87 -1.40 16.31
CA ASN A 91 18.39 -0.13 15.79
C ASN A 91 17.10 -0.34 14.97
N PRO A 92 15.98 0.32 15.30
CA PRO A 92 14.71 0.19 14.56
C PRO A 92 14.73 0.86 13.17
N GLY A 93 15.87 1.42 12.76
CA GLY A 93 16.07 2.14 11.51
C GLY A 93 15.92 3.66 11.68
N ILE A 94 16.46 4.41 10.74
CA ILE A 94 16.34 5.88 10.73
C ILE A 94 14.92 6.27 10.27
N LEU A 95 14.29 7.21 10.98
CA LEU A 95 13.02 7.77 10.53
C LEU A 95 13.20 8.43 9.17
N CYS A 96 12.49 7.94 8.17
CA CYS A 96 12.48 8.48 6.83
C CYS A 96 11.04 8.84 6.47
N HIS A 97 10.77 10.12 6.19
CA HIS A 97 9.41 10.60 5.95
C HIS A 97 8.72 9.94 4.74
N SER A 98 9.49 9.40 3.79
CA SER A 98 8.97 8.67 2.63
C SER A 98 8.81 7.16 2.85
N ARG A 99 9.27 6.61 3.98
CA ARG A 99 9.26 5.16 4.25
C ARG A 99 8.51 4.84 5.53
N TRP A 100 7.34 4.24 5.36
CA TRP A 100 6.50 3.83 6.46
C TRP A 100 7.10 2.68 7.30
N LEU A 101 7.94 1.82 6.71
CA LEU A 101 8.56 0.67 7.38
C LEU A 101 9.30 1.04 8.68
N THR A 102 10.21 2.03 8.64
CA THR A 102 10.97 2.42 9.84
C THR A 102 10.11 3.17 10.85
N THR A 103 9.04 3.81 10.39
CA THR A 103 8.04 4.42 11.28
C THR A 103 7.26 3.33 12.03
N ALA A 104 6.81 2.29 11.34
CA ALA A 104 6.15 1.13 11.95
C ALA A 104 7.06 0.42 12.95
N ASN A 105 8.33 0.16 12.59
CA ASN A 105 9.32 -0.42 13.51
C ASN A 105 9.44 0.37 14.82
N ARG A 106 9.50 1.70 14.72
CA ARG A 106 9.62 2.56 15.90
C ARG A 106 8.33 2.67 16.71
N ILE A 107 7.15 2.59 16.08
CA ILE A 107 5.87 2.49 16.78
C ILE A 107 5.84 1.21 17.62
N LEU A 108 6.21 0.06 17.04
CA LEU A 108 6.29 -1.21 17.77
C LEU A 108 7.32 -1.14 18.90
N ARG A 109 8.50 -0.54 18.63
CA ARG A 109 9.56 -0.38 19.62
C ARG A 109 9.18 0.53 20.78
N LEU A 110 8.38 1.58 20.53
CA LEU A 110 7.84 2.47 21.55
C LEU A 110 6.82 1.73 22.43
N TYR A 111 5.95 0.92 21.83
CA TYR A 111 4.93 0.16 22.56
C TYR A 111 5.51 -0.79 23.59
N VAL A 112 6.51 -1.61 23.22
CA VAL A 112 7.19 -2.53 24.15
C VAL A 112 8.03 -1.82 25.23
N SER A 113 8.13 -0.49 25.16
CA SER A 113 8.81 0.37 26.13
C SER A 113 7.89 1.31 26.89
N THR A 114 6.57 1.14 26.74
CA THR A 114 5.59 2.01 27.40
C THR A 114 4.72 1.18 28.33
N GLU A 115 4.91 1.33 29.65
CA GLU A 115 4.22 0.52 30.66
C GLU A 115 2.70 0.73 30.65
N LYS A 116 2.27 1.96 30.35
CA LYS A 116 0.87 2.36 30.23
C LYS A 116 0.65 3.05 28.89
N PRO A 117 0.51 2.30 27.79
CA PRO A 117 0.34 2.90 26.46
C PRO A 117 -0.97 3.69 26.41
N THR A 118 -0.98 4.79 25.65
CA THR A 118 -2.23 5.51 25.40
C THR A 118 -3.10 4.72 24.42
N LYS A 119 -4.41 4.96 24.42
CA LYS A 119 -5.34 4.31 23.48
C LYS A 119 -4.94 4.53 22.02
N GLU A 120 -4.35 5.69 21.72
CA GLU A 120 -3.84 6.01 20.39
C GLU A 120 -2.62 5.16 20.01
N LEU A 121 -1.69 4.94 20.94
CA LEU A 121 -0.54 4.07 20.72
C LEU A 121 -0.99 2.61 20.54
N GLU A 122 -1.90 2.12 21.38
CA GLU A 122 -2.48 0.78 21.26
C GLU A 122 -3.17 0.60 19.90
N LEU A 123 -3.94 1.59 19.45
CA LEU A 123 -4.60 1.56 18.14
C LEU A 123 -3.58 1.51 16.99
N MET A 124 -2.54 2.35 17.03
CA MET A 124 -1.49 2.36 15.99
C MET A 124 -0.74 1.03 15.93
N VAL A 125 -0.37 0.47 17.08
CA VAL A 125 0.33 -0.81 17.18
C VAL A 125 -0.59 -1.92 16.68
N THR A 126 -1.86 -1.92 17.08
CA THR A 126 -2.84 -2.90 16.60
C THR A 126 -3.01 -2.82 15.08
N TYR A 127 -3.04 -1.62 14.50
CA TYR A 127 -3.07 -1.45 13.04
C TYR A 127 -1.80 -1.99 12.37
N VAL A 128 -0.62 -1.72 12.95
CA VAL A 128 0.64 -2.25 12.43
C VAL A 128 0.64 -3.78 12.46
N MET A 129 0.23 -4.37 13.58
CA MET A 129 0.19 -5.80 13.83
C MET A 129 -0.83 -6.52 12.96
N LYS A 130 -2.05 -5.97 12.79
CA LYS A 130 -3.17 -6.66 12.12
C LYS A 130 -3.33 -6.31 10.64
N VAL A 131 -2.81 -5.16 10.19
CA VAL A 131 -2.97 -4.70 8.80
C VAL A 131 -1.63 -4.56 8.11
N TYR A 132 -0.76 -3.68 8.60
CA TYR A 132 0.43 -3.28 7.85
C TYR A 132 1.44 -4.42 7.71
N ALA A 133 1.90 -5.02 8.81
CA ALA A 133 2.91 -6.06 8.75
C ALA A 133 2.43 -7.31 7.99
N PRO A 134 1.21 -7.85 8.24
CA PRO A 134 0.68 -8.94 7.44
C PRO A 134 0.62 -8.62 5.94
N SER A 135 0.10 -7.44 5.56
CA SER A 135 0.02 -7.04 4.14
C SER A 135 1.41 -6.90 3.51
N TRP A 136 2.38 -6.35 4.25
CA TRP A 136 3.76 -6.21 3.80
C TRP A 136 4.39 -7.58 3.49
N PHE A 137 4.24 -8.53 4.41
CA PHE A 137 4.80 -9.87 4.24
C PHE A 137 4.04 -10.71 3.20
N GLU A 138 2.72 -10.54 3.04
CA GLU A 138 1.97 -11.16 1.94
C GLU A 138 2.48 -10.71 0.57
N ILE A 139 2.72 -9.41 0.41
CA ILE A 139 3.32 -8.84 -0.81
C ILE A 139 4.73 -9.39 -1.02
N LYS A 140 5.54 -9.52 0.04
CA LYS A 140 6.88 -10.09 -0.06
C LYS A 140 6.88 -11.56 -0.47
N LYS A 141 5.95 -12.36 0.07
CA LYS A 141 5.80 -13.77 -0.29
C LYS A 141 5.34 -13.97 -1.73
N THR A 142 4.40 -13.14 -2.17
CA THR A 142 3.77 -13.26 -3.49
C THR A 142 3.88 -11.92 -4.21
N PRO A 143 5.08 -11.59 -4.72
CA PRO A 143 5.34 -10.27 -5.25
C PRO A 143 4.79 -10.10 -6.66
N LYS A 144 4.11 -11.08 -7.28
CA LYS A 144 3.63 -10.98 -8.67
C LYS A 144 2.56 -9.91 -8.84
N VAL A 145 2.57 -9.21 -9.97
CA VAL A 145 1.56 -8.19 -10.33
C VAL A 145 0.14 -8.74 -10.38
N THR A 146 -0.03 -10.02 -10.75
CA THR A 146 -1.30 -10.75 -10.73
C THR A 146 -1.88 -10.91 -9.32
N PHE A 147 -1.09 -10.72 -8.26
CA PHE A 147 -1.60 -10.71 -6.89
C PHE A 147 -1.91 -9.30 -6.37
N GLY A 148 -1.55 -8.24 -7.10
CA GLY A 148 -1.69 -6.86 -6.63
C GLY A 148 -3.13 -6.47 -6.23
N ALA A 149 -4.12 -6.86 -7.05
CA ALA A 149 -5.53 -6.65 -6.75
C ALA A 149 -5.98 -7.43 -5.49
N ARG A 150 -5.48 -8.65 -5.29
CA ARG A 150 -5.78 -9.48 -4.12
C ARG A 150 -5.16 -8.89 -2.85
N HIS A 151 -3.93 -8.38 -2.94
CA HIS A 151 -3.25 -7.68 -1.83
C HIS A 151 -4.01 -6.44 -1.39
N LEU A 152 -4.51 -5.65 -2.34
CA LEU A 152 -5.34 -4.47 -2.04
C LEU A 152 -6.64 -4.86 -1.33
N HIS A 153 -7.35 -5.86 -1.85
CA HIS A 153 -8.58 -6.36 -1.23
C HIS A 153 -8.31 -6.94 0.17
N SER A 154 -7.25 -7.72 0.32
CA SER A 154 -6.80 -8.28 1.61
C SER A 154 -6.57 -7.19 2.65
N MET A 155 -5.93 -6.07 2.26
CA MET A 155 -5.72 -4.92 3.14
C MET A 155 -7.03 -4.23 3.57
N ILE A 156 -8.00 -4.13 2.65
CA ILE A 156 -9.35 -3.63 2.96
C ILE A 156 -10.02 -4.54 4.01
N LYS A 157 -10.02 -5.86 3.79
CA LYS A 157 -10.61 -6.83 4.73
C LYS A 157 -9.95 -6.78 6.09
N LYS A 158 -8.60 -6.70 6.14
CA LYS A 158 -7.84 -6.55 7.39
C LYS A 158 -8.16 -5.25 8.12
N SER A 159 -8.59 -4.20 7.43
CA SER A 159 -8.91 -2.91 8.03
C SER A 159 -10.33 -2.81 8.60
N LEU A 160 -11.19 -3.83 8.38
CA LEU A 160 -12.60 -3.78 8.79
C LEU A 160 -12.82 -3.76 10.31
N PHE A 161 -11.87 -4.24 11.12
CA PHE A 161 -11.98 -4.22 12.59
C PHE A 161 -11.90 -2.81 13.18
N LEU A 162 -11.40 -1.83 12.41
CA LEU A 162 -11.20 -0.49 12.92
C LEU A 162 -12.53 0.16 13.31
N PRO A 163 -12.56 0.96 14.40
CA PRO A 163 -13.71 1.81 14.70
C PRO A 163 -13.99 2.77 13.54
N GLU A 164 -15.26 3.12 13.33
CA GLU A 164 -15.70 3.85 12.13
C GLU A 164 -14.95 5.17 11.89
N LYS A 165 -14.65 5.90 12.98
CA LYS A 165 -13.84 7.12 12.98
C LYS A 165 -12.46 6.95 12.34
N TYR A 166 -11.82 5.79 12.50
CA TYR A 166 -10.49 5.51 11.95
C TYR A 166 -10.57 4.78 10.62
N LYS A 167 -11.61 3.95 10.46
CA LYS A 167 -11.88 3.24 9.23
C LYS A 167 -12.06 4.20 8.06
N CYS A 168 -12.80 5.31 8.23
CA CYS A 168 -12.95 6.30 7.16
C CYS A 168 -11.60 6.90 6.71
N VAL A 169 -10.72 7.25 7.66
CA VAL A 169 -9.38 7.79 7.36
C VAL A 169 -8.52 6.78 6.60
N VAL A 170 -8.55 5.52 7.02
CA VAL A 170 -7.81 4.44 6.35
C VAL A 170 -8.39 4.15 4.97
N PHE A 171 -9.72 4.12 4.82
CA PHE A 171 -10.38 3.87 3.55
C PHE A 171 -10.15 5.02 2.57
N ASP A 172 -10.13 6.26 3.02
CA ASP A 172 -9.75 7.42 2.20
C ASP A 172 -8.29 7.34 1.74
N ALA A 173 -7.40 6.78 2.56
CA ALA A 173 -6.01 6.53 2.16
C ALA A 173 -5.93 5.40 1.13
N ILE A 174 -6.67 4.30 1.31
CA ILE A 174 -6.73 3.18 0.37
C ILE A 174 -7.32 3.64 -0.98
N GLN A 175 -8.41 4.42 -0.95
CA GLN A 175 -9.08 4.96 -2.15
C GLN A 175 -8.12 5.80 -3.00
N ARG A 176 -7.28 6.63 -2.38
CA ARG A 176 -6.27 7.44 -3.07
C ARG A 176 -5.10 6.64 -3.65
N ASN A 177 -4.97 5.37 -3.27
CA ASN A 177 -3.92 4.46 -3.73
C ASN A 177 -4.51 3.21 -4.43
N SER A 178 -5.73 3.33 -4.94
CA SER A 178 -6.53 2.21 -5.48
C SER A 178 -6.13 1.76 -6.90
N TYR A 179 -4.94 2.13 -7.40
CA TYR A 179 -4.50 1.79 -8.76
C TYR A 179 -4.52 0.28 -9.07
N TYR A 180 -4.28 -0.57 -8.06
CA TYR A 180 -4.40 -2.03 -8.21
C TYR A 180 -5.83 -2.55 -8.36
N ALA A 181 -6.82 -1.71 -8.12
CA ALA A 181 -8.21 -1.97 -8.46
C ALA A 181 -8.58 -1.52 -9.88
N HIS A 182 -7.64 -1.03 -10.68
CA HIS A 182 -7.94 -0.79 -12.09
C HIS A 182 -8.39 -2.11 -12.75
N SER A 183 -9.39 -2.06 -13.63
CA SER A 183 -9.98 -3.27 -14.21
C SER A 183 -8.93 -4.16 -14.89
N GLU A 184 -7.91 -3.57 -15.52
CA GLU A 184 -6.76 -4.31 -16.06
C GLU A 184 -6.04 -5.14 -14.98
N ASN A 185 -5.74 -4.54 -13.83
CA ASN A 185 -5.05 -5.22 -12.73
C ASN A 185 -5.92 -6.31 -12.09
N VAL A 186 -7.23 -6.08 -11.99
CA VAL A 186 -8.18 -7.09 -11.50
C VAL A 186 -8.28 -8.25 -12.50
N LEU A 187 -8.30 -7.98 -13.80
CA LEU A 187 -8.31 -9.01 -14.84
C LEU A 187 -7.03 -9.86 -14.80
N LEU A 188 -5.86 -9.24 -14.66
CA LEU A 188 -4.60 -9.98 -14.46
C LEU A 188 -4.68 -10.94 -13.26
N ALA A 189 -5.30 -10.50 -12.17
CA ALA A 189 -5.50 -11.35 -11.00
C ALA A 189 -6.51 -12.47 -11.23
N MET A 190 -7.53 -12.26 -12.06
CA MET A 190 -8.50 -13.28 -12.42
C MET A 190 -7.90 -14.36 -13.32
N LEU A 191 -6.98 -14.04 -14.22
CA LEU A 191 -6.36 -15.01 -15.14
C LEU A 191 -5.44 -16.03 -14.44
N GLU A 192 -4.90 -15.67 -13.27
CA GLU A 192 -4.12 -16.56 -12.40
C GLU A 192 -4.90 -16.96 -11.12
N ASP A 193 -6.24 -16.90 -11.12
CA ASP A 193 -7.04 -17.44 -10.01
C ASP A 193 -7.02 -18.97 -10.03
N ASP A 194 -6.85 -19.60 -8.88
CA ASP A 194 -6.82 -21.06 -8.77
C ASP A 194 -8.17 -21.68 -9.19
N ARG A 195 -9.26 -20.92 -9.06
CA ARG A 195 -10.62 -21.32 -9.41
C ARG A 195 -10.88 -21.16 -10.91
N PRO A 196 -11.17 -22.25 -11.66
CA PRO A 196 -11.38 -22.19 -13.11
C PRO A 196 -12.51 -21.24 -13.54
N HIS A 197 -13.61 -21.20 -12.80
CA HIS A 197 -14.76 -20.34 -13.12
C HIS A 197 -14.44 -18.84 -12.99
N ILE A 198 -13.47 -18.45 -12.15
CA ILE A 198 -13.01 -17.06 -12.04
C ILE A 198 -12.10 -16.71 -13.23
N ARG A 199 -11.24 -17.64 -13.65
CA ARG A 199 -10.42 -17.46 -14.86
C ARG A 199 -11.30 -17.31 -16.10
N GLU A 200 -12.32 -18.15 -16.25
CA GLU A 200 -13.30 -18.05 -17.32
C GLU A 200 -14.02 -16.68 -17.31
N LEU A 201 -14.46 -16.23 -16.13
CA LEU A 201 -15.08 -14.91 -15.98
C LEU A 201 -14.14 -13.79 -16.42
N GLY A 202 -12.84 -13.89 -16.09
CA GLY A 202 -11.80 -12.95 -16.54
C GLY A 202 -11.66 -12.91 -18.06
N LEU A 203 -11.57 -14.08 -18.70
CA LEU A 203 -11.48 -14.21 -20.16
C LEU A 203 -12.72 -13.63 -20.86
N ARG A 204 -13.93 -13.92 -20.35
CA ARG A 204 -15.18 -13.35 -20.89
C ARG A 204 -15.23 -11.83 -20.76
N ARG A 205 -14.70 -11.26 -19.67
CA ARG A 205 -14.59 -9.81 -19.49
C ARG A 205 -13.60 -9.16 -20.45
N ILE A 206 -12.51 -9.85 -20.80
CA ILE A 206 -11.58 -9.40 -21.84
C ILE A 206 -12.28 -9.36 -23.21
N LEU A 207 -13.02 -10.41 -23.57
CA LEU A 207 -13.81 -10.40 -24.81
C LEU A 207 -14.81 -9.23 -24.87
N LYS A 208 -15.46 -8.92 -23.74
CA LYS A 208 -16.36 -7.77 -23.62
C LYS A 208 -15.62 -6.42 -23.72
N ALA A 209 -14.40 -6.32 -23.18
CA ALA A 209 -13.59 -5.12 -23.31
C ALA A 209 -13.25 -4.87 -24.79
N ARG A 210 -12.82 -5.90 -25.52
CA ARG A 210 -12.52 -5.82 -26.96
C ARG A 210 -13.70 -5.40 -27.81
N SER A 211 -14.91 -5.91 -27.50
CA SER A 211 -16.11 -5.52 -28.25
C SER A 211 -16.52 -4.06 -28.05
N ASN A 212 -16.04 -3.44 -26.97
CA ASN A 212 -16.35 -2.05 -26.60
C ASN A 212 -15.26 -1.06 -27.01
N GLU A 213 -14.13 -1.51 -27.58
CA GLU A 213 -13.07 -0.60 -28.02
C GLU A 213 -13.55 0.22 -29.22
N SER A 214 -13.58 1.55 -29.06
CA SER A 214 -13.82 2.46 -30.17
C SER A 214 -12.60 2.53 -31.09
N PRO A 215 -12.76 2.62 -32.43
CA PRO A 215 -11.65 2.74 -33.38
C PRO A 215 -10.79 4.01 -33.20
N THR A 216 -11.32 5.00 -32.47
CA THR A 216 -10.60 6.23 -32.13
C THR A 216 -9.59 5.93 -31.03
N GLN A 217 -8.32 5.90 -31.43
CA GLN A 217 -7.14 5.64 -30.63
C GLN A 217 -6.87 6.79 -29.64
N GLU A 218 -7.79 7.04 -28.71
CA GLU A 218 -7.53 7.96 -27.60
C GLU A 218 -6.55 7.31 -26.63
N ILE A 219 -5.63 8.11 -26.09
CA ILE A 219 -4.69 7.67 -25.07
C ILE A 219 -5.50 7.19 -23.85
N ARG A 220 -5.26 5.96 -23.39
CA ARG A 220 -5.95 5.40 -22.21
C ARG A 220 -5.75 6.33 -21.01
N GLN A 221 -6.84 6.78 -20.41
CA GLN A 221 -6.80 7.50 -19.15
C GLN A 221 -6.78 6.49 -17.99
N PHE A 222 -5.73 6.54 -17.17
CA PHE A 222 -5.57 5.66 -16.02
C PHE A 222 -6.08 6.35 -14.76
N ASP A 223 -7.39 6.50 -14.68
CA ASP A 223 -8.06 7.16 -13.57
C ASP A 223 -8.11 6.28 -12.31
N LEU A 224 -8.19 6.93 -11.15
CA LEU A 224 -8.37 6.23 -9.88
C LEU A 224 -9.76 5.57 -9.83
N PRO A 225 -9.84 4.23 -9.71
CA PRO A 225 -11.12 3.54 -9.65
C PRO A 225 -11.82 3.79 -8.32
N ALA A 226 -13.13 4.00 -8.34
CA ALA A 226 -13.93 4.03 -7.11
C ALA A 226 -14.04 2.62 -6.52
N LEU A 227 -13.61 2.45 -5.27
CA LEU A 227 -13.63 1.16 -4.59
C LEU A 227 -14.98 0.86 -3.96
N ASN A 228 -15.47 -0.35 -4.19
CA ASN A 228 -16.52 -0.95 -3.40
C ASN A 228 -15.93 -1.66 -2.17
N PHE A 229 -15.86 -0.95 -1.04
CA PHE A 229 -15.34 -1.50 0.23
C PHE A 229 -16.20 -2.64 0.83
N LYS A 230 -17.42 -2.85 0.31
CA LYS A 230 -18.31 -3.95 0.72
C LYS A 230 -18.09 -5.22 -0.12
N GLY A 231 -17.22 -5.19 -1.13
CA GLY A 231 -16.93 -6.34 -1.98
C GLY A 231 -16.39 -7.53 -1.17
N GLU A 232 -17.09 -8.66 -1.24
CA GLU A 232 -16.67 -9.88 -0.55
C GLU A 232 -15.41 -10.49 -1.17
N GLU A 233 -15.34 -10.45 -2.51
CA GLU A 233 -14.22 -10.93 -3.32
C GLU A 233 -13.46 -9.76 -3.96
N TYR A 234 -12.19 -9.97 -4.31
CA TYR A 234 -11.35 -8.94 -4.90
C TYR A 234 -11.90 -8.43 -6.25
N PHE A 235 -12.53 -9.28 -7.04
CA PHE A 235 -13.15 -8.86 -8.30
C PHE A 235 -14.49 -8.13 -8.12
N ASN A 236 -15.03 -8.04 -6.89
CA ASN A 236 -16.23 -7.25 -6.55
C ASN A 236 -15.88 -5.85 -6.02
N MET A 237 -14.58 -5.51 -5.92
CA MET A 237 -14.13 -4.22 -5.40
C MET A 237 -14.26 -3.08 -6.41
N ILE A 238 -14.62 -3.37 -7.67
CA ILE A 238 -14.74 -2.39 -8.76
C ILE A 238 -16.06 -2.50 -9.50
N SER A 239 -16.44 -1.40 -10.16
CA SER A 239 -17.46 -1.43 -11.20
C SER A 239 -16.91 -2.03 -12.49
N TRP A 240 -17.73 -2.83 -13.15
CA TRP A 240 -17.39 -3.49 -14.42
C TRP A 240 -18.18 -2.92 -15.62
N GLU A 241 -18.67 -1.69 -15.51
CA GLU A 241 -19.39 -1.01 -16.59
C GLU A 241 -18.52 -0.80 -17.83
N LYS A 242 -17.26 -0.37 -17.62
CA LYS A 242 -16.28 -0.09 -18.68
C LYS A 242 -14.93 -0.77 -18.38
N PRO A 243 -14.83 -2.10 -18.52
CA PRO A 243 -13.55 -2.79 -18.33
C PRO A 243 -12.55 -2.38 -19.41
N LEU A 244 -11.29 -2.23 -19.01
CA LEU A 244 -10.16 -2.04 -19.92
C LEU A 244 -9.35 -3.33 -20.00
N GLU A 245 -8.96 -3.72 -21.21
CA GLU A 245 -8.15 -4.92 -21.44
C GLU A 245 -6.68 -4.67 -21.02
N PRO A 246 -6.08 -5.55 -20.20
CA PRO A 246 -4.66 -5.44 -19.85
C PRO A 246 -3.76 -5.49 -21.10
N PRO A 247 -2.74 -4.63 -21.24
CA PRO A 247 -1.80 -4.72 -22.36
C PRO A 247 -1.12 -6.09 -22.47
N ALA A 248 -0.95 -6.79 -21.36
CA ALA A 248 -0.34 -8.12 -21.31
C ALA A 248 -1.17 -9.20 -22.05
N THR A 249 -2.47 -8.99 -22.27
CA THR A 249 -3.35 -9.95 -22.95
C THR A 249 -3.52 -9.66 -24.44
N LEU A 250 -3.04 -8.51 -24.94
CA LEU A 250 -3.13 -8.14 -26.36
C LEU A 250 -2.40 -9.10 -27.30
N LYS A 251 -1.41 -9.85 -26.79
CA LYS A 251 -0.72 -10.91 -27.53
C LYS A 251 -1.60 -12.13 -27.82
N LEU A 252 -2.75 -12.26 -27.16
CA LEU A 252 -3.71 -13.34 -27.36
C LEU A 252 -4.79 -12.89 -28.34
N SER A 253 -4.97 -13.60 -29.44
CA SER A 253 -6.09 -13.40 -30.37
C SER A 253 -7.44 -13.70 -29.71
N THR A 254 -8.51 -13.18 -30.30
CA THR A 254 -9.89 -13.42 -29.82
C THR A 254 -10.24 -14.91 -29.91
N GLU A 255 -9.75 -15.60 -30.93
CA GLU A 255 -9.92 -17.02 -31.17
C GLU A 255 -9.16 -17.85 -30.13
N GLU A 256 -7.96 -17.45 -29.73
CA GLU A 256 -7.23 -18.08 -28.63
C GLU A 256 -7.97 -17.94 -27.30
N ILE A 257 -8.51 -16.77 -26.99
CA ILE A 257 -9.30 -16.57 -25.77
C ILE A 257 -10.55 -17.44 -25.76
N LYS A 258 -11.26 -17.57 -26.90
CA LYS A 258 -12.42 -18.47 -27.01
C LYS A 258 -12.03 -19.93 -26.78
N ARG A 259 -10.93 -20.39 -27.40
CA ARG A 259 -10.40 -21.75 -27.17
C ARG A 259 -10.00 -21.99 -25.73
N LEU A 260 -9.41 -21.01 -25.05
CA LEU A 260 -9.08 -21.11 -23.62
C LEU A 260 -10.32 -21.31 -22.75
N ILE A 261 -11.41 -20.59 -23.05
CA ILE A 261 -12.70 -20.78 -22.38
C ILE A 261 -13.24 -22.20 -22.60
N GLU A 262 -13.22 -22.67 -23.85
CA GLU A 262 -13.70 -24.02 -24.23
C GLU A 262 -12.87 -25.14 -23.57
N ASN A 263 -11.56 -24.94 -23.41
CA ASN A 263 -10.62 -25.91 -22.83
C ASN A 263 -10.54 -25.83 -21.28
N GLY A 264 -11.59 -25.33 -20.61
CA GLY A 264 -11.66 -25.33 -19.15
C GLY A 264 -10.86 -24.21 -18.46
N SER A 265 -10.46 -23.18 -19.22
CA SER A 265 -9.77 -21.99 -18.73
C SER A 265 -8.53 -22.33 -17.92
N GLU A 266 -7.48 -22.86 -18.53
CA GLU A 266 -6.23 -23.17 -17.85
C GLU A 266 -5.56 -21.89 -17.27
N LEU A 267 -4.61 -22.09 -16.34
CA LEU A 267 -3.90 -20.97 -15.71
C LEU A 267 -2.99 -20.27 -16.72
N LEU A 268 -3.15 -18.95 -16.85
CA LEU A 268 -2.41 -18.15 -17.82
C LEU A 268 -1.37 -17.28 -17.13
N ASP A 269 -0.10 -17.66 -17.25
CA ASP A 269 1.04 -16.84 -16.85
C ASP A 269 1.32 -15.76 -17.91
N VAL A 270 0.49 -14.71 -17.92
CA VAL A 270 0.55 -13.67 -18.95
C VAL A 270 1.71 -12.70 -18.74
N ILE A 271 2.15 -12.51 -17.49
CA ILE A 271 3.16 -11.51 -17.13
C ILE A 271 3.97 -11.89 -15.87
N LYS A 272 5.30 -11.83 -15.98
CA LYS A 272 6.25 -12.11 -14.90
C LYS A 272 6.87 -10.84 -14.35
N LEU A 273 6.03 -9.92 -13.87
CA LEU A 273 6.49 -8.68 -13.22
C LEU A 273 6.10 -8.68 -11.75
N PRO A 274 6.95 -8.14 -10.86
CA PRO A 274 6.55 -7.92 -9.50
C PRO A 274 5.62 -6.69 -9.38
N CYS A 275 4.66 -6.74 -8.45
CA CYS A 275 3.77 -5.66 -8.07
C CYS A 275 4.51 -4.52 -7.33
N HIS A 276 5.72 -4.79 -6.84
CA HIS A 276 6.56 -3.80 -6.17
C HIS A 276 8.03 -4.03 -6.49
N THR A 277 8.73 -2.97 -6.90
CA THR A 277 10.16 -3.03 -7.24
C THR A 277 10.96 -2.03 -6.40
N GLN A 278 12.26 -2.27 -6.25
CA GLN A 278 13.15 -1.26 -5.67
C GLN A 278 13.17 0.04 -6.49
N ALA A 279 12.97 -0.04 -7.81
CA ALA A 279 12.87 1.14 -8.67
C ALA A 279 11.66 2.01 -8.29
N VAL A 280 10.51 1.39 -8.00
CA VAL A 280 9.32 2.07 -7.47
C VAL A 280 9.62 2.74 -6.13
N GLU A 281 10.31 2.06 -5.20
CA GLU A 281 10.71 2.67 -3.91
C GLU A 281 11.61 3.91 -4.09
N ARG A 282 12.58 3.84 -5.02
CA ARG A 282 13.45 4.99 -5.34
C ARG A 282 12.65 6.13 -5.96
N HIS A 283 11.65 5.83 -6.79
CA HIS A 283 10.77 6.83 -7.39
C HIS A 283 9.89 7.52 -6.34
N ILE A 284 9.34 6.78 -5.37
CA ILE A 284 8.56 7.36 -4.26
C ILE A 284 9.38 8.41 -3.51
N LYS A 285 10.66 8.13 -3.24
CA LYS A 285 11.56 9.11 -2.62
C LYS A 285 11.69 10.38 -3.46
N MET A 286 11.92 10.23 -4.78
CA MET A 286 12.04 11.36 -5.70
C MET A 286 10.75 12.18 -5.80
N VAL A 287 9.60 11.52 -5.86
CA VAL A 287 8.28 12.17 -5.86
C VAL A 287 8.01 12.90 -4.55
N THR A 288 8.46 12.34 -3.42
CA THR A 288 8.38 13.00 -2.10
C THR A 288 9.24 14.26 -2.06
N GLU A 289 10.49 14.18 -2.52
CA GLU A 289 11.40 15.32 -2.63
C GLU A 289 10.80 16.42 -3.53
N ALA A 290 10.27 16.05 -4.70
CA ALA A 290 9.63 16.98 -5.62
C ALA A 290 8.38 17.63 -4.98
N SER A 291 7.56 16.85 -4.27
CA SER A 291 6.35 17.36 -3.63
C SER A 291 6.63 18.31 -2.46
N ALA A 292 7.78 18.14 -1.80
CA ALA A 292 8.26 19.07 -0.77
C ALA A 292 8.86 20.34 -1.38
N ALA A 293 9.47 20.26 -2.56
CA ALA A 293 10.16 21.37 -3.21
C ALA A 293 9.22 22.27 -4.03
N VAL A 294 8.24 21.69 -4.73
CA VAL A 294 7.39 22.41 -5.69
C VAL A 294 5.92 21.98 -5.64
N CYS A 295 5.03 22.92 -6.00
CA CYS A 295 3.59 22.69 -6.06
C CYS A 295 3.09 22.62 -7.51
N GLY A 296 2.11 21.76 -7.76
CA GLY A 296 1.53 21.55 -9.09
C GLY A 296 2.20 20.43 -9.88
N GLU A 297 1.40 19.73 -10.68
CA GLU A 297 1.82 18.55 -11.45
C GLU A 297 3.00 18.85 -12.40
N LYS A 298 2.87 19.88 -13.25
CA LYS A 298 3.90 20.27 -14.21
C LYS A 298 5.23 20.63 -13.55
N ALA A 299 5.19 21.34 -12.43
CA ALA A 299 6.40 21.72 -11.70
C ALA A 299 7.09 20.50 -11.07
N ARG A 300 6.32 19.58 -10.49
CA ARG A 300 6.85 18.33 -9.93
C ARG A 300 7.46 17.43 -11.01
N ASP A 301 6.77 17.28 -12.13
CA ASP A 301 7.28 16.54 -13.29
C ASP A 301 8.60 17.14 -13.79
N GLY A 302 8.67 18.47 -13.97
CA GLY A 302 9.89 19.19 -14.32
C GLY A 302 11.04 18.94 -13.33
N PHE A 303 10.77 19.06 -12.02
CA PHE A 303 11.76 18.80 -10.98
C PHE A 303 12.32 17.37 -11.04
N ILE A 304 11.44 16.38 -11.21
CA ILE A 304 11.79 14.96 -11.32
C ILE A 304 12.68 14.73 -12.54
N ARG A 305 12.28 15.22 -13.72
CA ARG A 305 13.04 15.06 -14.97
C ARG A 305 14.41 15.71 -14.89
N SER A 306 14.50 16.96 -14.43
CA SER A 306 15.78 17.66 -14.29
C SER A 306 16.73 16.94 -13.32
N ARG A 307 16.21 16.39 -12.22
CA ARG A 307 17.01 15.59 -11.27
C ARG A 307 17.52 14.29 -11.90
N GLN A 308 16.68 13.58 -12.66
CA GLN A 308 17.08 12.35 -13.35
C GLN A 308 18.17 12.63 -14.39
N GLU A 309 18.00 13.68 -15.18
CA GLU A 309 18.97 14.08 -16.20
C GLU A 309 20.31 14.51 -15.58
N SER A 310 20.29 15.29 -14.50
CA SER A 310 21.50 15.66 -13.76
C SER A 310 22.25 14.44 -13.23
N ARG A 311 21.55 13.43 -12.69
CA ARG A 311 22.16 12.18 -12.22
C ARG A 311 22.77 11.38 -13.36
N LYS A 312 22.08 11.31 -14.51
CA LYS A 312 22.59 10.63 -15.70
C LYS A 312 23.89 11.27 -16.20
N ARG A 313 23.91 12.61 -16.33
CA ARG A 313 25.12 13.36 -16.72
C ARG A 313 26.27 13.15 -15.74
N TRP A 314 25.98 13.08 -14.44
CA TRP A 314 27.03 12.85 -13.43
C TRP A 314 27.70 11.48 -13.58
N LEU A 315 26.92 10.42 -13.87
CA LEU A 315 27.44 9.07 -14.14
C LEU A 315 28.23 8.99 -15.46
N GLU A 316 27.92 9.83 -16.44
CA GLU A 316 28.68 9.93 -17.70
C GLU A 316 30.05 10.62 -17.49
N ILE A 317 30.16 11.53 -16.52
CA ILE A 317 31.39 12.29 -16.22
C ILE A 317 32.28 11.51 -15.22
N PHE A 318 31.69 10.76 -14.29
CA PHE A 318 32.38 10.00 -13.26
C PHE A 318 31.92 8.54 -13.28
N PRO A 319 32.48 7.71 -14.18
CA PRO A 319 32.05 6.32 -14.38
C PRO A 319 32.33 5.39 -13.19
#